data_AF-A0A1G2Y261-F1
#
_entry.id   AF-A0A1G2Y261-F1
#
_cell.length_a   1.000
_cell.length_b   1.000
_cell.length_c   1.000
_cell.angle_alpha   90.00
_cell.angle_beta   90.00
_cell.angle_gamma   90.00
#
_symmetry.space_group_name_H-M   'P 1'
#
loop_
_entity.id
_entity.type
_entity.pdbx_description
1 polymer ?
#
loop_
_entity_poly.entity_id
_entity_poly.type
_entity_poly.pdbx_seq_one_letter_code
_entity_poly.pdbx_strand_id
1 'polypeptide(L)'
;MNVKSRQEKCKRGFTLVELLVVISIIAMLLAVLMPALSKAKRIAQGTVCAAHMRGVGMGMLAYVTEFQYFPASYLYPSNANGGYSILNQDPSHPYGYLHWSWYLFSSGKVDAKLFSCPSMKGGGAPRTNPGSKQDDWEKGQQDQNGQASANALMDKQAPRISITANAAIIPRNKFTSQTSEGQRVNRFVNAGELRNPSGLIMATEFNNNWKALGVQKGSGILVKSHRPILAFSHTGTGYKENAVYKAPLGTPYYVYGDNAAARNFGLKSIKEVEQSTDLLDGGAGHPINAVGRHHSGSGSTSEFGGCANFIYVDGHVARKTILETLEKREWGTKFYSITGRNDVK
;
A
#
# COMPACT_ATOMS: atom_id res chain seq x y z
N MET A 1 24.80 -75.45 48.38
CA MET A 1 25.42 -74.69 47.28
C MET A 1 24.31 -74.03 46.47
N ASN A 2 24.25 -72.69 46.40
CA ASN A 2 23.34 -72.00 45.48
C ASN A 2 23.99 -70.67 45.05
N VAL A 3 24.62 -70.67 43.89
CA VAL A 3 25.28 -69.51 43.29
C VAL A 3 24.24 -68.74 42.48
N LYS A 4 23.72 -67.62 43.01
CA LYS A 4 22.88 -66.70 42.24
C LYS A 4 23.79 -65.83 41.36
N SER A 5 23.75 -66.03 40.04
CA SER A 5 24.42 -65.14 39.09
C SER A 5 23.72 -63.78 39.07
N ARG A 6 24.44 -62.73 39.47
CA ARG A 6 24.00 -61.34 39.30
C ARG A 6 24.29 -60.95 37.85
N GLN A 7 23.25 -60.93 37.00
CA GLN A 7 23.35 -60.26 35.70
C GLN A 7 23.42 -58.75 35.94
N GLU A 8 24.64 -58.19 35.93
CA GLU A 8 24.80 -56.75 35.86
C GLU A 8 24.32 -56.27 34.48
N LYS A 9 23.21 -55.53 34.46
CA LYS A 9 22.76 -54.82 33.27
C LYS A 9 23.80 -53.73 32.99
N CYS A 10 24.71 -54.01 32.07
CA CYS A 10 25.66 -53.05 31.55
C CYS A 10 24.90 -51.86 30.95
N LYS A 11 24.84 -50.73 31.67
CA LYS A 11 24.24 -49.50 31.15
C LYS A 11 25.17 -48.99 30.05
N ARG A 12 24.74 -49.08 28.79
CA ARG A 12 25.43 -48.43 27.67
C ARG A 12 25.43 -46.92 27.92
N GLY A 13 26.60 -46.37 28.22
CA GLY A 13 26.81 -44.93 28.33
C GLY A 13 26.85 -44.31 26.94
N PHE A 14 26.15 -43.19 26.75
CA PHE A 14 26.21 -42.42 25.51
C PHE A 14 27.54 -41.66 25.47
N THR A 15 28.32 -41.86 24.41
CA THR A 15 29.63 -41.22 24.25
C THR A 15 29.47 -39.81 23.70
N LEU A 16 30.45 -38.94 24.00
CA LEU A 16 30.50 -37.58 23.46
C LEU A 16 30.57 -37.59 21.92
N VAL A 17 31.22 -38.60 21.33
CA VAL A 17 31.33 -38.77 19.88
C VAL A 17 29.96 -39.12 19.26
N GLU A 18 29.20 -40.03 19.86
CA GLU A 18 27.84 -40.36 19.38
C GLU A 18 26.92 -39.15 19.41
N LEU A 19 27.00 -38.33 20.47
CA LEU A 19 26.27 -37.07 20.54
C LEU A 19 26.67 -36.11 19.42
N LEU A 20 27.97 -35.98 19.18
CA LEU A 20 28.53 -35.04 18.20
C LEU A 20 28.15 -35.42 16.75
N VAL A 21 28.11 -36.71 16.43
CA VAL A 21 27.67 -37.19 15.11
C VAL A 21 26.17 -36.94 14.91
N VAL A 22 25.35 -37.12 15.95
CA VAL A 22 23.90 -36.87 15.84
C VAL A 22 23.61 -35.39 15.60
N ILE A 23 24.23 -34.48 16.37
CA ILE A 23 24.02 -33.04 16.16
C ILE A 23 24.55 -32.59 14.79
N SER A 24 25.62 -33.18 14.27
CA SER A 24 26.17 -32.81 12.96
C SER A 24 25.24 -33.24 11.82
N ILE A 25 24.63 -34.43 11.92
CA ILE A 25 23.62 -34.89 10.95
C ILE A 25 22.38 -33.99 11.02
N ILE A 26 21.88 -33.66 12.22
CA ILE A 26 20.73 -32.75 12.37
C ILE A 26 21.05 -31.37 11.77
N ALA A 27 22.23 -30.83 12.02
CA ALA A 27 22.66 -29.55 11.47
C ALA A 27 22.72 -29.57 9.94
N MET A 28 23.24 -30.65 9.34
CA MET A 28 23.28 -30.83 7.88
C MET A 28 21.88 -30.90 7.28
N LEU A 29 20.97 -31.64 7.90
CA LEU A 29 19.57 -31.73 7.45
C LEU A 29 18.87 -30.37 7.54
N LEU A 30 19.02 -29.66 8.66
CA LEU A 30 18.44 -28.33 8.82
C LEU A 30 19.00 -27.32 7.81
N ALA A 31 20.28 -27.39 7.47
CA ALA A 31 20.91 -26.52 6.47
C ALA A 31 20.25 -26.66 5.09
N VAL A 32 19.84 -27.87 4.70
CA VAL A 32 19.15 -28.12 3.43
C VAL A 32 17.65 -27.77 3.51
N LEU A 33 17.01 -27.96 4.67
CA LEU A 33 15.57 -27.69 4.85
C LEU A 33 15.24 -26.19 5.00
N MET A 34 16.09 -25.40 5.66
CA MET A 34 15.82 -23.99 5.98
C MET A 34 15.54 -23.10 4.75
N PRO A 35 16.28 -23.20 3.62
CA PRO A 35 15.99 -22.43 2.42
C PRO A 35 14.62 -22.74 1.83
N ALA A 36 14.24 -24.03 1.80
CA ALA A 36 12.95 -24.47 1.28
C ALA A 36 11.79 -23.96 2.14
N LEU A 37 11.91 -24.07 3.47
CA LEU A 37 10.89 -23.58 4.40
C LEU A 37 10.73 -22.06 4.33
N SER A 38 11.84 -21.32 4.19
CA SER A 38 11.81 -19.86 4.04
C SER A 38 11.08 -19.43 2.76
N LYS A 39 11.32 -20.14 1.64
CA LYS A 39 10.59 -19.90 0.38
C LYS A 39 9.10 -20.21 0.52
N ALA A 40 8.75 -21.36 1.13
CA ALA A 40 7.37 -21.75 1.37
C ALA A 40 6.62 -20.72 2.23
N LYS A 41 7.25 -20.22 3.30
CA LYS A 41 6.70 -19.18 4.16
C LYS A 41 6.41 -17.89 3.38
N ARG A 42 7.33 -17.42 2.53
CA ARG A 42 7.12 -16.21 1.71
C ARG A 42 5.95 -16.36 0.73
N ILE A 43 5.80 -17.54 0.12
CA ILE A 43 4.67 -17.83 -0.78
C ILE A 43 3.36 -17.81 0.01
N ALA A 44 3.31 -18.47 1.17
CA ALA A 44 2.15 -18.50 2.04
C ALA A 44 1.74 -17.10 2.52
N GLN A 45 2.70 -16.28 2.96
CA GLN A 45 2.44 -14.89 3.34
C GLN A 45 1.84 -14.09 2.18
N GLY A 46 2.39 -14.24 0.96
CA GLY A 46 1.82 -13.58 -0.22
C GLY A 46 0.39 -14.01 -0.51
N THR A 47 0.07 -15.30 -0.36
CA THR A 47 -1.29 -15.83 -0.53
C THR A 47 -2.25 -15.23 0.50
N VAL A 48 -1.81 -15.07 1.76
CA VAL A 48 -2.59 -14.39 2.80
C VAL A 48 -2.81 -12.92 2.46
N CYS A 49 -1.79 -12.20 1.98
CA CYS A 49 -1.96 -10.81 1.53
C CYS A 49 -2.99 -10.70 0.40
N ALA A 50 -2.96 -11.60 -0.58
CA ALA A 50 -3.93 -11.63 -1.67
C ALA A 50 -5.36 -11.93 -1.16
N ALA A 51 -5.52 -12.83 -0.19
CA ALA A 51 -6.81 -13.13 0.43
C ALA A 51 -7.36 -11.92 1.22
N HIS A 52 -6.51 -11.25 2.00
CA HIS A 52 -6.84 -10.01 2.69
C HIS A 52 -7.33 -8.93 1.72
N MET A 53 -6.58 -8.71 0.63
CA MET A 53 -6.96 -7.77 -0.42
C MET A 53 -8.27 -8.14 -1.10
N ARG A 54 -8.54 -9.43 -1.32
CA ARG A 54 -9.84 -9.86 -1.87
C ARG A 54 -10.99 -9.53 -0.92
N GLY A 55 -10.79 -9.69 0.39
CA GLY A 55 -11.74 -9.25 1.40
C GLY A 55 -12.01 -7.74 1.34
N VAL A 56 -10.96 -6.93 1.18
CA VAL A 56 -11.10 -5.47 0.97
C VAL A 56 -11.83 -5.15 -0.35
N GLY A 57 -11.53 -5.86 -1.43
CA GLY A 57 -12.21 -5.73 -2.72
C GLY A 57 -13.71 -6.01 -2.61
N MET A 58 -14.10 -7.09 -1.91
CA MET A 58 -15.51 -7.40 -1.65
C MET A 58 -16.20 -6.32 -0.80
N GLY A 59 -15.51 -5.79 0.21
CA GLY A 59 -16.01 -4.66 1.00
C GLY A 59 -16.22 -3.40 0.17
N MET A 60 -15.30 -3.11 -0.75
CA MET A 60 -15.44 -1.99 -1.67
C MET A 60 -16.60 -2.19 -2.65
N LEU A 61 -16.79 -3.40 -3.18
CA LEU A 61 -17.95 -3.71 -4.02
C LEU A 61 -19.25 -3.48 -3.27
N ALA A 62 -19.36 -3.97 -2.02
CA ALA A 62 -20.54 -3.74 -1.20
C ALA A 62 -20.81 -2.24 -0.97
N TYR A 63 -19.75 -1.46 -0.70
CA TYR A 63 -19.86 0.00 -0.59
C TYR A 63 -20.35 0.63 -1.89
N VAL A 64 -19.76 0.27 -3.03
CA VAL A 64 -20.12 0.84 -4.34
C VAL A 64 -21.53 0.41 -4.76
N THR A 65 -21.98 -0.80 -4.42
CA THR A 65 -23.37 -1.23 -4.65
C THR A 65 -24.35 -0.36 -3.87
N GLU A 66 -24.04 -0.03 -2.63
CA GLU A 66 -24.91 0.80 -1.78
C GLU A 66 -24.92 2.27 -2.21
N PHE A 67 -23.75 2.84 -2.49
CA PHE A 67 -23.60 4.29 -2.71
C PHE A 67 -23.47 4.69 -4.19
N GLN A 68 -23.30 3.74 -5.13
CA GLN A 68 -23.05 3.96 -6.57
C GLN A 68 -21.73 4.67 -6.92
N TYR A 69 -21.03 5.20 -5.91
CA TYR A 69 -19.78 5.93 -6.04
C TYR A 69 -18.65 5.26 -5.25
N PHE A 70 -17.43 5.43 -5.71
CA PHE A 70 -16.25 5.13 -4.89
C PHE A 70 -16.10 6.16 -3.76
N PRO A 71 -15.56 5.77 -2.59
CA PRO A 71 -15.35 6.68 -1.48
C PRO A 71 -14.30 7.75 -1.82
N ALA A 72 -14.31 8.86 -1.08
CA ALA A 72 -13.21 9.82 -1.12
C ALA A 72 -11.91 9.16 -0.64
N SER A 73 -10.77 9.45 -1.28
CA SER A 73 -9.47 8.94 -0.82
C SER A 73 -9.20 9.33 0.62
N TYR A 74 -9.44 10.60 0.95
CA TYR A 74 -9.49 11.08 2.31
C TYR A 74 -10.32 12.37 2.42
N LEU A 75 -10.88 12.61 3.60
CA LEU A 75 -11.49 13.87 4.01
C LEU A 75 -10.86 14.37 5.32
N TYR A 76 -11.18 15.61 5.71
CA TYR A 76 -10.89 16.12 7.04
C TYR A 76 -12.12 16.02 7.92
N PRO A 77 -12.03 15.32 9.07
CA PRO A 77 -13.11 15.32 10.02
C PRO A 77 -13.35 16.73 10.58
N SER A 78 -14.61 17.06 10.83
CA SER A 78 -15.05 18.27 11.54
C SER A 78 -15.05 18.10 13.06
N ASN A 79 -14.89 16.87 13.56
CA ASN A 79 -14.77 16.57 14.99
C ASN A 79 -14.00 15.25 15.23
N ALA A 80 -13.63 15.01 16.48
CA ALA A 80 -12.89 13.81 16.91
C ALA A 80 -13.64 12.48 16.68
N ASN A 81 -14.97 12.52 16.54
CA ASN A 81 -15.80 11.35 16.29
C ASN A 81 -15.81 10.93 14.82
N GLY A 82 -15.21 11.72 13.92
CA GLY A 82 -15.20 11.42 12.48
C GLY A 82 -16.39 11.98 11.72
N GLY A 83 -17.15 12.94 12.30
CA GLY A 83 -18.09 13.73 11.52
C GLY A 83 -17.36 14.49 10.41
N TYR A 84 -17.98 14.66 9.24
CA TYR A 84 -17.35 15.34 8.11
C TYR A 84 -18.37 16.09 7.25
N SER A 85 -17.91 17.09 6.50
CA SER A 85 -18.67 17.74 5.44
C SER A 85 -17.93 17.57 4.12
N ILE A 86 -18.67 17.26 3.06
CA ILE A 86 -18.11 17.12 1.71
C ILE A 86 -17.73 18.49 1.14
N LEU A 87 -18.43 19.55 1.55
CA LEU A 87 -18.26 20.90 0.98
C LEU A 87 -17.35 21.78 1.85
N ASN A 88 -17.45 21.64 3.18
CA ASN A 88 -16.82 22.55 4.14
C ASN A 88 -15.83 21.79 5.02
N GLN A 89 -14.62 21.57 4.52
CA GLN A 89 -13.53 20.90 5.25
C GLN A 89 -12.56 21.94 5.80
N ASP A 90 -12.28 21.86 7.10
CA ASP A 90 -11.31 22.75 7.76
C ASP A 90 -9.89 22.50 7.21
N PRO A 91 -9.27 23.48 6.54
CA PRO A 91 -7.91 23.35 6.00
C PRO A 91 -6.84 23.01 7.03
N SER A 92 -7.05 23.39 8.30
CA SER A 92 -6.14 23.11 9.41
C SER A 92 -6.21 21.66 9.91
N HIS A 93 -7.23 20.91 9.47
CA HIS A 93 -7.43 19.49 9.73
C HIS A 93 -7.07 19.05 11.17
N PRO A 94 -7.67 19.68 12.19
CA PRO A 94 -7.27 19.51 13.60
C PRO A 94 -7.55 18.10 14.13
N TYR A 95 -8.39 17.34 13.45
CA TYR A 95 -8.79 15.98 13.80
C TYR A 95 -8.17 14.89 12.89
N GLY A 96 -7.15 15.25 12.10
CA GLY A 96 -6.42 14.32 11.24
C GLY A 96 -7.15 14.00 9.94
N TYR A 97 -7.04 12.74 9.49
CA TYR A 97 -7.56 12.28 8.20
C TYR A 97 -8.66 11.22 8.37
N LEU A 98 -9.72 11.34 7.55
CA LEU A 98 -10.74 10.31 7.33
C LEU A 98 -10.41 9.56 6.04
N HIS A 99 -9.76 8.42 6.14
CA HIS A 99 -9.23 7.68 4.99
C HIS A 99 -10.28 6.76 4.34
N TRP A 100 -10.13 6.44 3.04
CA TRP A 100 -11.09 5.58 2.33
C TRP A 100 -11.33 4.22 3.02
N SER A 101 -10.32 3.65 3.67
CA SER A 101 -10.46 2.39 4.38
C SER A 101 -11.44 2.49 5.56
N TRP A 102 -11.58 3.67 6.18
CA TRP A 102 -12.50 3.87 7.28
C TRP A 102 -13.94 3.65 6.89
N TYR A 103 -14.37 4.06 5.69
CA TYR A 103 -15.74 3.81 5.23
C TYR A 103 -16.08 2.31 5.14
N LEU A 104 -15.06 1.46 4.96
CA LEU A 104 -15.24 0.02 4.83
C LEU A 104 -15.24 -0.69 6.19
N PHE A 105 -14.34 -0.33 7.12
CA PHE A 105 -14.26 -1.02 8.41
C PHE A 105 -15.09 -0.37 9.53
N SER A 106 -15.40 0.93 9.47
CA SER A 106 -16.18 1.60 10.53
C SER A 106 -17.63 1.12 10.57
N SER A 107 -18.16 0.67 9.44
CA SER A 107 -19.47 0.04 9.33
C SER A 107 -19.51 -1.40 9.85
N GLY A 108 -18.37 -1.96 10.27
CA GLY A 108 -18.24 -3.37 10.69
C GLY A 108 -18.24 -4.38 9.54
N LYS A 109 -18.31 -3.92 8.28
CA LYS A 109 -18.38 -4.78 7.09
C LYS A 109 -17.03 -5.40 6.70
N VAL A 110 -15.92 -4.74 7.03
CA VAL A 110 -14.56 -5.20 6.72
C VAL A 110 -13.70 -5.15 7.96
N ASP A 111 -13.04 -6.26 8.32
CA ASP A 111 -12.10 -6.28 9.45
C ASP A 111 -10.85 -5.44 9.12
N ALA A 112 -10.41 -4.60 10.06
CA ALA A 112 -9.23 -3.75 9.91
C ALA A 112 -7.95 -4.54 9.59
N LYS A 113 -7.84 -5.80 10.02
CA LYS A 113 -6.72 -6.70 9.72
C LYS A 113 -6.59 -7.00 8.23
N LEU A 114 -7.68 -6.96 7.46
CA LEU A 114 -7.67 -7.19 6.01
C LEU A 114 -6.96 -6.08 5.22
N PHE A 115 -6.73 -4.92 5.85
CA PHE A 115 -5.89 -3.87 5.28
C PHE A 115 -4.40 -4.10 5.50
N SER A 116 -4.01 -5.19 6.18
CA SER A 116 -2.61 -5.53 6.44
C SER A 116 -2.08 -6.64 5.54
N CYS A 117 -0.77 -6.69 5.33
CA CYS A 117 -0.09 -7.76 4.62
C CYS A 117 1.04 -8.34 5.48
N PRO A 118 1.02 -9.64 5.85
CA PRO A 118 2.09 -10.27 6.63
C PRO A 118 3.48 -10.30 5.96
N SER A 119 3.56 -10.04 4.65
CA SER A 119 4.85 -9.87 3.96
C SER A 119 5.46 -8.48 4.18
N MET A 120 4.67 -7.50 4.67
CA MET A 120 5.14 -6.15 4.98
C MET A 120 5.54 -6.02 6.44
N LYS A 121 6.59 -5.25 6.71
CA LYS A 121 7.05 -4.95 8.07
C LYS A 121 5.92 -4.25 8.85
N GLY A 122 5.60 -4.79 10.03
CA GLY A 122 4.50 -4.29 10.86
C GLY A 122 3.12 -4.38 10.16
N GLY A 123 2.98 -5.21 9.12
CA GLY A 123 1.71 -5.42 8.42
C GLY A 123 1.32 -4.33 7.42
N GLY A 124 2.10 -3.25 7.25
CA GLY A 124 1.74 -2.13 6.36
C GLY A 124 2.40 -0.83 6.80
N ALA A 125 2.05 0.29 6.18
CA ALA A 125 2.47 1.61 6.62
C ALA A 125 1.66 2.10 7.83
N PRO A 126 2.24 2.89 8.74
CA PRO A 126 1.50 3.53 9.82
C PRO A 126 0.59 4.62 9.26
N ARG A 127 -0.38 5.07 10.06
CA ARG A 127 -1.17 6.29 9.79
C ARG A 127 -0.28 7.52 9.77
N THR A 128 -0.74 8.63 9.19
CA THR A 128 -0.06 9.92 9.33
C THR A 128 -0.03 10.34 10.80
N ASN A 129 -1.18 10.21 11.47
CA ASN A 129 -1.34 10.42 12.90
C ASN A 129 -1.74 9.07 13.56
N PRO A 130 -0.79 8.34 14.18
CA PRO A 130 -1.06 7.01 14.73
C PRO A 130 -1.92 6.99 15.99
N GLY A 131 -1.94 8.08 16.76
CA GLY A 131 -2.69 8.17 18.01
C GLY A 131 -1.90 7.73 19.24
N SER A 132 -2.63 7.29 20.27
CA SER A 132 -2.11 7.16 21.63
C SER A 132 -1.41 5.84 21.94
N LYS A 133 -1.42 4.89 20.99
CA LYS A 133 -0.75 3.60 21.15
C LYS A 133 0.66 3.67 20.56
N GLN A 134 1.68 3.48 21.40
CA GLN A 134 3.08 3.56 20.98
C GLN A 134 3.43 2.50 19.90
N ASP A 135 2.78 1.34 19.92
CA ASP A 135 3.01 0.26 18.95
C ASP A 135 2.55 0.62 17.52
N ASP A 136 1.69 1.63 17.37
CA ASP A 136 1.25 2.12 16.06
C ASP A 136 2.26 3.10 15.42
N TRP A 137 3.26 3.56 16.20
CA TRP A 137 4.30 4.49 15.73
C TRP A 137 5.52 3.77 15.18
N GLU A 138 6.08 4.30 14.11
CA GLU A 138 7.38 3.86 13.59
C GLU A 138 8.54 4.69 14.15
N LYS A 139 9.70 4.05 14.31
CA LYS A 139 10.92 4.76 14.73
C LYS A 139 11.29 5.83 13.69
N GLY A 140 11.34 7.09 14.13
CA GLY A 140 11.63 8.25 13.29
C GLY A 140 10.40 8.85 12.60
N GLN A 141 9.20 8.34 12.87
CA GLN A 141 7.96 8.94 12.41
C GLN A 141 7.67 10.23 13.17
N GLN A 142 7.13 11.22 12.46
CA GLN A 142 6.45 12.37 13.04
C GLN A 142 5.03 12.48 12.52
N ASP A 143 4.12 12.97 13.36
CA ASP A 143 2.76 13.27 12.96
C ASP A 143 2.63 14.62 12.24
N GLN A 144 1.40 14.96 11.85
CA GLN A 144 1.12 16.20 11.12
C GLN A 144 1.49 17.47 11.91
N ASN A 145 1.63 17.40 13.24
CA ASN A 145 2.01 18.49 14.13
C ASN A 145 3.51 18.46 14.50
N GLY A 146 4.25 17.45 14.06
CA GLY A 146 5.69 17.29 14.31
C GLY A 146 6.00 16.54 15.60
N GLN A 147 4.99 15.96 16.26
CA GLN A 147 5.19 15.11 17.42
C GLN A 147 5.74 13.75 16.98
N ALA A 148 6.64 13.18 17.77
CA ALA A 148 7.31 11.90 17.47
C ALA A 148 6.96 10.78 18.46
N SER A 149 5.89 10.97 19.24
CA SER A 149 5.45 10.05 20.29
C SER A 149 3.93 9.99 20.37
N ALA A 150 3.43 8.92 20.99
CA ALA A 150 2.03 8.66 21.24
C ALA A 150 1.28 9.90 21.77
N ASN A 151 0.18 10.24 21.11
CA ASN A 151 -0.63 11.42 21.43
C ASN A 151 -2.11 11.21 21.08
N ALA A 152 -2.96 12.21 21.32
CA ALA A 152 -4.41 12.07 21.12
C ALA A 152 -4.85 12.11 19.65
N LEU A 153 -4.02 12.66 18.75
CA LEU A 153 -4.38 12.84 17.35
C LEU A 153 -4.25 11.53 16.59
N MET A 154 -5.38 11.04 16.09
CA MET A 154 -5.45 9.73 15.46
C MET A 154 -6.29 9.79 14.19
N ASP A 155 -5.70 9.37 13.07
CA ASP A 155 -6.43 9.26 11.81
C ASP A 155 -7.49 8.18 11.90
N LYS A 156 -8.63 8.43 11.27
CA LYS A 156 -9.65 7.42 11.00
C LYS A 156 -9.21 6.65 9.75
N GLN A 157 -8.31 5.69 9.97
CA GLN A 157 -7.70 4.82 8.96
C GLN A 157 -7.47 3.44 9.58
N ALA A 158 -7.25 2.39 8.79
CA ALA A 158 -6.75 1.13 9.34
C ALA A 158 -5.42 1.39 10.09
N PRO A 159 -5.17 0.79 11.27
CA PRO A 159 -3.93 1.04 12.05
C PRO A 159 -2.66 0.86 11.23
N ARG A 160 -2.61 -0.24 10.48
CA ARG A 160 -1.55 -0.57 9.53
C ARG A 160 -2.19 -0.79 8.17
N ILE A 161 -1.70 -0.08 7.17
CA ILE A 161 -2.27 -0.14 5.83
C ILE A 161 -1.23 -0.58 4.81
N SER A 162 -1.47 -1.74 4.21
CA SER A 162 -0.67 -2.27 3.11
C SER A 162 -1.24 -1.90 1.75
N ILE A 163 -2.43 -1.31 1.66
CA ILE A 163 -3.16 -1.10 0.40
C ILE A 163 -3.33 0.39 0.12
N THR A 164 -3.04 0.81 -1.11
CA THR A 164 -3.34 2.14 -1.64
C THR A 164 -4.32 2.07 -2.80
N ALA A 165 -5.06 3.14 -3.02
CA ALA A 165 -6.06 3.23 -4.07
C ALA A 165 -5.49 3.88 -5.33
N ASN A 166 -6.05 3.53 -6.49
CA ASN A 166 -5.79 4.21 -7.75
C ASN A 166 -6.42 5.61 -7.73
N ALA A 167 -5.59 6.64 -7.78
CA ALA A 167 -5.99 8.05 -7.73
C ALA A 167 -6.89 8.48 -8.91
N ALA A 168 -6.89 7.73 -10.02
CA ALA A 168 -7.79 7.98 -11.14
C ALA A 168 -9.27 7.68 -10.81
N ILE A 169 -9.50 6.80 -9.83
CA ILE A 169 -10.83 6.31 -9.40
C ILE A 169 -11.19 6.85 -8.02
N ILE A 170 -10.21 6.84 -7.09
CA ILE A 170 -10.34 7.30 -5.71
C ILE A 170 -9.36 8.46 -5.53
N PRO A 171 -9.72 9.66 -5.99
CA PRO A 171 -8.82 10.80 -6.06
C PRO A 171 -8.67 11.53 -4.73
N ARG A 172 -7.71 12.45 -4.68
CA ARG A 172 -7.55 13.41 -3.58
C ARG A 172 -8.65 14.48 -3.63
N ASN A 173 -8.96 15.08 -2.49
CA ASN A 173 -9.92 16.19 -2.33
C ASN A 173 -9.35 17.58 -2.68
N LYS A 174 -8.28 17.65 -3.49
CA LYS A 174 -7.58 18.90 -3.85
C LYS A 174 -7.76 19.16 -5.33
N PHE A 175 -8.74 20.01 -5.66
CA PHE A 175 -9.09 20.31 -7.05
C PHE A 175 -9.24 21.81 -7.36
N THR A 176 -8.47 22.68 -6.68
CA THR A 176 -8.44 24.13 -6.98
C THR A 176 -7.05 24.72 -6.72
N SER A 177 -6.82 25.92 -7.27
CA SER A 177 -5.56 26.67 -7.39
C SER A 177 -4.84 27.09 -6.10
N GLN A 178 -5.36 26.70 -4.94
CA GLN A 178 -4.77 27.03 -3.65
C GLN A 178 -4.45 25.71 -2.96
N THR A 179 -3.19 25.30 -3.12
CA THR A 179 -2.58 24.23 -2.33
C THR A 179 -2.84 24.52 -0.86
N SER A 180 -3.44 23.54 -0.17
CA SER A 180 -3.68 23.50 1.27
C SER A 180 -4.68 24.53 1.85
N GLU A 181 -4.77 25.75 1.31
CA GLU A 181 -5.58 26.87 1.81
C GLU A 181 -6.85 27.18 0.97
N GLY A 182 -7.04 26.48 -0.15
CA GLY A 182 -8.16 26.68 -1.08
C GLY A 182 -9.46 25.95 -0.78
N GLN A 183 -10.51 26.30 -1.54
CA GLN A 183 -11.76 25.55 -1.53
C GLN A 183 -11.51 24.11 -2.00
N ARG A 184 -11.71 23.15 -1.11
CA ARG A 184 -11.57 21.72 -1.38
C ARG A 184 -12.82 21.21 -2.04
N VAL A 185 -12.67 20.65 -3.24
CA VAL A 185 -13.77 20.02 -3.96
C VAL A 185 -13.54 18.51 -3.88
N ASN A 186 -14.58 17.78 -3.55
CA ASN A 186 -14.58 16.32 -3.67
C ASN A 186 -15.23 15.93 -4.99
N ARG A 187 -14.61 14.99 -5.69
CA ARG A 187 -15.12 14.40 -6.93
C ARG A 187 -15.19 12.91 -6.70
N PHE A 188 -16.41 12.42 -6.61
CA PHE A 188 -16.65 10.99 -6.52
C PHE A 188 -16.78 10.42 -7.91
N VAL A 189 -16.23 9.23 -8.11
CA VAL A 189 -16.31 8.51 -9.39
C VAL A 189 -17.49 7.56 -9.30
N ASN A 190 -18.43 7.69 -10.24
CA ASN A 190 -19.54 6.76 -10.36
C ASN A 190 -19.03 5.44 -10.98
N ALA A 191 -19.41 4.30 -10.42
CA ALA A 191 -18.93 3.01 -10.91
C ALA A 191 -19.42 2.68 -12.34
N GLY A 192 -20.59 3.19 -12.74
CA GLY A 192 -21.13 3.04 -14.09
C GLY A 192 -20.37 3.83 -15.16
N GLU A 193 -19.52 4.78 -14.78
CA GLU A 193 -18.69 5.52 -15.74
C GLU A 193 -17.40 4.77 -16.12
N LEU A 194 -17.04 3.74 -15.35
CA LEU A 194 -15.77 3.04 -15.51
C LEU A 194 -15.74 2.18 -16.78
N ARG A 195 -14.71 2.38 -17.60
CA ARG A 195 -14.43 1.57 -18.79
C ARG A 195 -13.64 0.33 -18.39
N ASN A 196 -14.08 -0.84 -18.86
CA ASN A 196 -13.42 -2.14 -18.64
C ASN A 196 -13.11 -2.42 -17.15
N PRO A 197 -14.11 -2.50 -16.26
CA PRO A 197 -13.90 -2.66 -14.81
C PRO A 197 -13.07 -3.91 -14.46
N SER A 198 -13.26 -5.03 -15.15
CA SER A 198 -12.46 -6.25 -14.94
C SER A 198 -10.99 -6.09 -15.33
N GLY A 199 -10.63 -5.14 -16.18
CA GLY A 199 -9.24 -4.84 -16.54
C GLY A 199 -8.66 -3.61 -15.84
N LEU A 200 -9.43 -2.98 -14.96
CA LEU A 200 -9.07 -1.72 -14.30
C LEU A 200 -8.66 -1.95 -12.86
N ILE A 201 -7.40 -1.63 -12.54
CA ILE A 201 -6.84 -1.67 -11.18
C ILE A 201 -7.50 -0.58 -10.35
N MET A 202 -8.13 -1.00 -9.25
CA MET A 202 -8.76 -0.16 -8.26
C MET A 202 -7.79 0.19 -7.12
N ALA A 203 -7.02 -0.79 -6.65
CA ALA A 203 -6.12 -0.64 -5.52
C ALA A 203 -4.96 -1.64 -5.61
N THR A 204 -3.87 -1.38 -4.90
CA THR A 204 -2.67 -2.21 -4.92
C THR A 204 -1.90 -2.09 -3.61
N GLU A 205 -0.90 -2.93 -3.41
CA GLU A 205 -0.06 -2.88 -2.21
C GLU A 205 0.90 -1.70 -2.23
N PHE A 206 1.14 -1.08 -1.07
CA PHE A 206 2.28 -0.21 -0.84
C PHE A 206 3.59 -1.00 -0.84
N ASN A 207 4.70 -0.28 -1.04
CA ASN A 207 6.04 -0.82 -0.88
C ASN A 207 6.33 -1.13 0.60
N ASN A 208 7.19 -2.13 0.86
CA ASN A 208 7.59 -2.52 2.22
C ASN A 208 8.34 -1.41 2.99
N ASN A 209 8.95 -0.47 2.28
CA ASN A 209 9.54 0.73 2.86
C ASN A 209 8.47 1.79 3.14
N TRP A 210 7.98 1.87 4.39
CA TRP A 210 7.00 2.90 4.75
C TRP A 210 7.55 4.33 4.61
N LYS A 211 8.87 4.53 4.72
CA LYS A 211 9.50 5.85 4.59
C LYS A 211 9.39 6.41 3.18
N ALA A 212 9.33 5.54 2.18
CA ALA A 212 9.05 5.93 0.80
C ALA A 212 7.72 6.68 0.66
N LEU A 213 6.79 6.47 1.59
CA LEU A 213 5.47 7.11 1.62
C LEU A 213 5.46 8.43 2.39
N GLY A 214 6.57 8.82 3.01
CA GLY A 214 6.65 9.99 3.88
C GLY A 214 7.53 11.10 3.33
N VAL A 215 7.34 12.31 3.84
CA VAL A 215 8.17 13.48 3.55
C VAL A 215 9.05 13.80 4.76
N GLN A 216 10.25 14.32 4.53
CA GLN A 216 11.10 14.78 5.61
C GLN A 216 10.42 15.96 6.33
N LYS A 217 10.38 15.91 7.66
CA LYS A 217 9.82 16.96 8.51
C LYS A 217 10.71 17.13 9.73
N GLY A 218 11.46 18.23 9.78
CA GLY A 218 12.51 18.42 10.79
C GLY A 218 13.47 17.22 10.82
N SER A 219 13.65 16.62 11.99
CA SER A 219 14.46 15.42 12.18
C SER A 219 13.74 14.09 11.90
N GLY A 220 12.44 14.10 11.60
CA GLY A 220 11.63 12.90 11.39
C GLY A 220 10.97 12.83 10.02
N ILE A 221 10.09 11.83 9.86
CA ILE A 221 9.40 11.55 8.60
C ILE A 221 7.89 11.61 8.83
N LEU A 222 7.21 12.47 8.06
CA LEU A 222 5.77 12.58 8.05
C LEU A 222 5.17 11.66 6.99
N VAL A 223 4.63 10.52 7.43
CA VAL A 223 4.04 9.50 6.54
C VAL A 223 2.76 10.03 5.88
N LYS A 224 2.57 9.74 4.58
CA LYS A 224 1.38 10.12 3.80
C LYS A 224 0.58 8.91 3.32
N SER A 225 0.45 7.88 4.14
CA SER A 225 -0.25 6.63 3.83
C SER A 225 -1.73 6.82 3.47
N HIS A 226 -2.32 7.98 3.80
CA HIS A 226 -3.66 8.36 3.39
C HIS A 226 -3.80 8.74 1.91
N ARG A 227 -2.68 8.88 1.18
CA ARG A 227 -2.69 9.33 -0.22
C ARG A 227 -2.88 8.16 -1.19
N PRO A 228 -3.69 8.37 -2.24
CA PRO A 228 -3.80 7.40 -3.32
C PRO A 228 -2.59 7.52 -4.24
N ILE A 229 -2.41 6.53 -5.11
CA ILE A 229 -1.31 6.45 -6.06
C ILE A 229 -1.77 6.70 -7.50
N LEU A 230 -0.94 7.40 -8.26
CA LEU A 230 -1.19 7.65 -9.68
C LEU A 230 -0.11 6.98 -10.55
N ALA A 231 -0.54 6.31 -11.61
CA ALA A 231 0.33 5.69 -12.62
C ALA A 231 0.55 6.59 -13.86
N PHE A 232 -0.07 7.76 -13.88
CA PHE A 232 -0.05 8.70 -15.00
C PHE A 232 0.77 9.95 -14.63
N SER A 233 1.55 10.44 -15.59
CA SER A 233 2.07 11.81 -15.56
C SER A 233 1.16 12.74 -16.36
N HIS A 234 1.16 14.02 -16.02
CA HIS A 234 0.43 15.05 -16.78
C HIS A 234 1.32 15.65 -17.88
N THR A 235 0.74 16.07 -19.01
CA THR A 235 1.50 16.67 -20.12
C THR A 235 1.76 18.17 -20.00
N GLY A 236 1.23 18.84 -18.96
CA GLY A 236 1.46 20.27 -18.71
C GLY A 236 2.80 20.54 -18.01
N THR A 237 3.55 21.54 -18.47
CA THR A 237 4.86 21.96 -17.92
C THR A 237 4.77 22.94 -16.75
N GLY A 238 3.57 23.23 -16.21
CA GLY A 238 3.35 24.33 -15.28
C GLY A 238 3.04 23.88 -13.86
N TYR A 239 3.89 24.25 -12.91
CA TYR A 239 3.75 24.19 -11.45
C TYR A 239 2.60 25.07 -10.91
N LYS A 240 1.46 25.15 -11.60
CA LYS A 240 0.26 25.84 -11.11
C LYS A 240 -0.95 24.95 -11.35
N GLU A 241 -1.40 24.33 -10.26
CA GLU A 241 -2.53 23.41 -10.09
C GLU A 241 -3.92 23.98 -10.48
N ASN A 242 -3.94 25.06 -11.28
CA ASN A 242 -5.15 25.79 -11.67
C ASN A 242 -5.82 25.18 -12.91
N ALA A 243 -5.14 24.27 -13.62
CA ALA A 243 -5.54 23.78 -14.94
C ALA A 243 -5.93 22.29 -14.97
N VAL A 244 -5.81 21.56 -13.86
CA VAL A 244 -6.04 20.10 -13.81
C VAL A 244 -7.48 19.71 -14.23
N TYR A 245 -8.46 20.63 -14.15
CA TYR A 245 -9.88 20.37 -14.47
C TYR A 245 -10.34 20.72 -15.89
N LYS A 246 -9.44 21.17 -16.75
CA LYS A 246 -9.79 21.59 -18.12
C LYS A 246 -8.71 21.13 -19.10
N ALA A 247 -8.63 19.82 -19.35
CA ALA A 247 -8.00 19.34 -20.57
C ALA A 247 -8.67 20.03 -21.78
N PRO A 248 -7.91 20.57 -22.75
CA PRO A 248 -8.48 21.07 -24.00
C PRO A 248 -9.32 19.97 -24.65
N LEU A 249 -10.47 20.36 -25.21
CA LEU A 249 -11.37 19.42 -25.88
C LEU A 249 -10.62 18.73 -27.03
N GLY A 250 -10.59 17.39 -27.01
CA GLY A 250 -10.04 16.57 -28.10
C GLY A 250 -8.59 16.12 -27.94
N THR A 251 -7.88 16.50 -26.86
CA THR A 251 -6.49 16.06 -26.63
C THR A 251 -6.34 15.29 -25.31
N PRO A 252 -5.73 14.10 -25.31
CA PRO A 252 -5.32 13.41 -24.08
C PRO A 252 -4.44 14.32 -23.21
N TYR A 253 -4.71 14.35 -21.90
CA TYR A 253 -4.03 15.23 -20.94
C TYR A 253 -3.03 14.48 -20.05
N TYR A 254 -3.25 13.17 -19.88
CA TYR A 254 -2.41 12.29 -19.10
C TYR A 254 -1.60 11.38 -20.02
N VAL A 255 -0.40 11.02 -19.61
CA VAL A 255 0.47 10.02 -20.26
C VAL A 255 0.73 8.91 -19.25
N TYR A 256 0.77 7.69 -19.77
CA TYR A 256 1.04 6.52 -18.96
C TYR A 256 2.53 6.47 -18.53
N GLY A 257 2.80 6.52 -17.22
CA GLY A 257 4.16 6.65 -16.66
C GLY A 257 4.80 8.02 -16.85
N ASP A 258 6.08 8.16 -16.50
CA ASP A 258 6.80 9.45 -16.47
C ASP A 258 7.46 9.85 -17.79
N ASN A 259 7.93 8.86 -18.56
CA ASN A 259 8.51 9.05 -19.87
C ASN A 259 8.15 7.86 -20.76
N ALA A 260 7.20 8.04 -21.66
CA ALA A 260 6.77 6.99 -22.58
C ALA A 260 7.90 6.48 -23.50
N ALA A 261 9.03 7.20 -23.62
CA ALA A 261 10.20 6.75 -24.37
C ALA A 261 11.10 5.79 -23.57
N ALA A 262 11.04 5.80 -22.24
CA ALA A 262 11.76 4.86 -21.40
C ALA A 262 10.93 3.57 -21.27
N ARG A 263 11.51 2.42 -21.63
CA ARG A 263 10.81 1.12 -21.58
C ARG A 263 10.30 0.74 -20.18
N ASN A 264 10.84 1.36 -19.13
CA ASN A 264 10.49 1.11 -17.73
C ASN A 264 9.43 2.09 -17.17
N PHE A 265 8.87 3.01 -17.97
CA PHE A 265 7.80 3.93 -17.54
C PHE A 265 8.15 4.81 -16.33
N GLY A 266 9.44 5.06 -16.05
CA GLY A 266 9.88 5.82 -14.87
C GLY A 266 9.97 4.98 -13.58
N LEU A 267 9.95 3.65 -13.68
CA LEU A 267 10.20 2.76 -12.55
C LEU A 267 11.66 2.80 -12.13
N LYS A 268 11.89 3.07 -10.84
CA LYS A 268 13.18 2.94 -10.16
C LYS A 268 13.49 1.50 -9.82
N SER A 269 14.78 1.18 -9.70
CA SER A 269 15.24 -0.12 -9.20
C SER A 269 14.78 -0.33 -7.75
N ILE A 270 14.68 -1.60 -7.32
CA ILE A 270 14.26 -1.89 -5.94
C ILE A 270 15.20 -1.27 -4.89
N LYS A 271 16.51 -1.24 -5.19
CA LYS A 271 17.54 -0.66 -4.32
C LYS A 271 17.33 0.85 -4.13
N GLU A 272 16.99 1.57 -5.21
CA GLU A 272 16.67 2.99 -5.11
C GLU A 272 15.40 3.22 -4.29
N VAL A 273 14.36 2.41 -4.48
CA VAL A 273 13.09 2.53 -3.73
C VAL A 273 13.29 2.27 -2.23
N GLU A 274 14.13 1.31 -1.87
CA GLU A 274 14.47 1.01 -0.47
C GLU A 274 15.21 2.16 0.23
N GLN A 275 15.93 2.98 -0.53
CA GLN A 275 16.67 4.14 -0.03
C GLN A 275 15.87 5.46 -0.14
N SER A 276 14.76 5.44 -0.90
CA SER A 276 13.96 6.62 -1.16
C SER A 276 13.09 7.00 0.04
N THR A 277 12.92 8.31 0.19
CA THR A 277 11.87 8.96 0.97
C THR A 277 11.13 9.88 -0.01
N ASP A 278 9.86 10.20 0.25
CA ASP A 278 9.08 11.12 -0.58
C ASP A 278 8.79 10.68 -2.02
N LEU A 279 8.37 9.43 -2.20
CA LEU A 279 7.84 8.96 -3.48
C LEU A 279 6.38 9.40 -3.70
N LEU A 280 5.64 9.81 -2.66
CA LEU A 280 4.21 10.18 -2.76
C LEU A 280 3.94 11.70 -2.89
N ASP A 281 4.89 12.59 -2.58
CA ASP A 281 4.75 14.05 -2.73
C ASP A 281 5.62 14.61 -3.88
N GLY A 282 6.28 13.73 -4.64
CA GLY A 282 6.97 14.08 -5.89
C GLY A 282 8.43 14.53 -5.74
N GLY A 283 8.96 14.64 -4.52
CA GLY A 283 10.36 15.04 -4.30
C GLY A 283 11.39 14.00 -4.75
N ALA A 284 11.03 12.72 -4.83
CA ALA A 284 11.94 11.63 -5.19
C ALA A 284 11.50 10.80 -6.43
N GLY A 285 10.57 11.31 -7.24
CA GLY A 285 10.19 10.72 -8.53
C GLY A 285 8.72 10.29 -8.64
N HIS A 286 8.39 9.52 -9.68
CA HIS A 286 7.02 9.19 -10.03
C HIS A 286 6.31 8.34 -8.93
N PRO A 287 5.08 8.70 -8.50
CA PRO A 287 4.36 8.05 -7.39
C PRO A 287 4.22 6.53 -7.50
N ILE A 288 4.08 6.00 -8.71
CA ILE A 288 4.09 4.56 -8.99
C ILE A 288 5.24 3.77 -8.32
N ASN A 289 6.33 4.44 -7.95
CA ASN A 289 7.46 3.83 -7.23
C ASN A 289 7.18 3.51 -5.75
N ALA A 290 6.11 4.05 -5.16
CA ALA A 290 5.64 3.69 -3.83
C ALA A 290 4.81 2.38 -3.78
N VAL A 291 4.62 1.70 -4.92
CA VAL A 291 3.84 0.45 -5.02
C VAL A 291 4.70 -0.80 -4.81
N GLY A 292 4.20 -1.71 -3.98
CA GLY A 292 4.51 -3.14 -3.86
C GLY A 292 5.96 -3.59 -4.09
N ARG A 293 6.14 -4.73 -4.78
CA ARG A 293 7.43 -5.37 -5.17
C ARG A 293 8.10 -6.28 -4.13
N HIS A 294 7.39 -6.67 -3.08
CA HIS A 294 7.94 -7.49 -1.99
C HIS A 294 7.55 -8.98 -2.06
N HIS A 295 6.60 -9.35 -2.93
CA HIS A 295 6.25 -10.76 -3.14
C HIS A 295 7.16 -11.44 -4.16
N SER A 296 7.34 -12.75 -3.98
CA SER A 296 8.00 -13.57 -4.99
C SER A 296 7.16 -13.64 -6.28
N GLY A 297 7.84 -13.60 -7.43
CA GLY A 297 7.21 -13.63 -8.74
C GLY A 297 8.15 -14.17 -9.81
N SER A 298 7.59 -14.76 -10.85
CA SER A 298 8.28 -15.21 -12.05
C SER A 298 8.16 -14.12 -13.12
N GLY A 299 9.24 -13.38 -13.37
CA GLY A 299 9.31 -12.33 -14.37
C GLY A 299 10.73 -11.80 -14.52
N SER A 300 11.07 -11.31 -15.71
CA SER A 300 12.43 -10.95 -16.16
C SER A 300 13.03 -9.66 -15.56
N THR A 301 12.45 -9.09 -14.50
CA THR A 301 12.85 -7.76 -14.00
C THR A 301 13.35 -7.80 -12.56
N SER A 302 14.40 -8.60 -12.30
CA SER A 302 15.09 -8.59 -11.00
C SER A 302 15.52 -7.18 -10.57
N GLU A 303 15.80 -6.29 -11.53
CA GLU A 303 16.17 -4.89 -11.32
C GLU A 303 15.06 -4.06 -10.66
N PHE A 304 13.81 -4.19 -11.11
CA PHE A 304 12.68 -3.38 -10.62
C PHE A 304 11.96 -3.98 -9.40
N GLY A 305 12.39 -5.16 -8.96
CA GLY A 305 11.89 -5.86 -7.77
C GLY A 305 10.91 -6.99 -8.09
N GLY A 306 10.22 -7.47 -7.05
CA GLY A 306 9.26 -8.57 -7.14
C GLY A 306 7.86 -8.14 -7.62
N CYS A 307 6.88 -9.01 -7.38
CA CYS A 307 5.48 -8.72 -7.70
C CYS A 307 4.76 -7.97 -6.58
N ALA A 308 3.58 -7.46 -6.92
CA ALA A 308 2.57 -6.93 -6.00
C ALA A 308 1.21 -7.57 -6.30
N ASN A 309 0.32 -7.56 -5.32
CA ASN A 309 -1.07 -7.90 -5.52
C ASN A 309 -1.86 -6.63 -5.92
N PHE A 310 -2.78 -6.78 -6.86
CA PHE A 310 -3.63 -5.72 -7.40
C PHE A 310 -5.09 -6.14 -7.31
N ILE A 311 -5.92 -5.27 -6.75
CA ILE A 311 -7.38 -5.41 -6.74
C ILE A 311 -7.91 -4.69 -7.98
N TYR A 312 -8.74 -5.39 -8.75
CA TYR A 312 -9.47 -4.81 -9.88
C TYR A 312 -10.85 -4.35 -9.44
N VAL A 313 -11.49 -3.51 -10.26
CA VAL A 313 -12.79 -2.89 -9.93
C VAL A 313 -13.90 -3.92 -9.72
N ASP A 314 -13.83 -5.08 -10.36
CA ASP A 314 -14.75 -6.20 -10.15
C ASP A 314 -14.45 -7.04 -8.88
N GLY A 315 -13.48 -6.61 -8.06
CA GLY A 315 -13.09 -7.23 -6.80
C GLY A 315 -12.15 -8.41 -6.90
N HIS A 316 -11.74 -8.85 -8.10
CA HIS A 316 -10.72 -9.89 -8.20
C HIS A 316 -9.32 -9.37 -7.88
N VAL A 317 -8.42 -10.29 -7.53
CA VAL A 317 -7.04 -9.96 -7.17
C VAL A 317 -6.09 -10.73 -8.07
N ALA A 318 -5.13 -10.04 -8.68
CA ALA A 318 -4.06 -10.66 -9.44
C ALA A 318 -2.69 -10.24 -8.91
N ARG A 319 -1.72 -11.16 -8.98
CA ARG A 319 -0.32 -10.87 -8.63
C ARG A 319 0.48 -10.68 -9.91
N LYS A 320 1.08 -9.50 -10.08
CA LYS A 320 1.83 -9.09 -11.28
C LYS A 320 3.04 -8.24 -10.94
N THR A 321 3.95 -8.06 -11.88
CA THR A 321 5.00 -7.03 -11.74
C THR A 321 4.39 -5.65 -11.99
N ILE A 322 4.98 -4.59 -11.43
CA ILE A 322 4.49 -3.23 -11.70
C ILE A 322 4.59 -2.95 -13.21
N LEU A 323 5.72 -3.29 -13.83
CA LEU A 323 5.96 -3.07 -15.26
C LEU A 323 4.87 -3.71 -16.13
N GLU A 324 4.49 -4.96 -15.86
CA GLU A 324 3.41 -5.64 -16.60
C GLU A 324 2.08 -4.87 -16.53
N THR A 325 1.73 -4.36 -15.34
CA THR A 325 0.50 -3.54 -15.20
C THR A 325 0.58 -2.22 -15.98
N LEU A 326 1.79 -1.70 -16.19
CA LEU A 326 1.99 -0.47 -16.95
C LEU A 326 1.92 -0.73 -18.46
N GLU A 327 2.62 -1.76 -18.93
CA GLU A 327 2.62 -2.19 -20.34
C GLU A 327 1.21 -2.55 -20.82
N LYS A 328 0.42 -3.24 -19.97
CA LYS A 328 -0.95 -3.63 -20.26
C LYS A 328 -1.99 -2.52 -20.03
N ARG A 329 -1.55 -1.34 -19.58
CA ARG A 329 -2.41 -0.18 -19.28
C ARG A 329 -3.54 -0.46 -18.29
N GLU A 330 -3.31 -1.32 -17.31
CA GLU A 330 -4.33 -1.80 -16.37
C GLU A 330 -4.72 -0.76 -15.32
N TRP A 331 -3.99 0.35 -15.19
CA TRP A 331 -4.37 1.47 -14.32
C TRP A 331 -5.48 2.36 -14.89
N GLY A 332 -5.86 2.10 -16.15
CA GLY A 332 -6.96 2.75 -16.84
C GLY A 332 -6.53 3.67 -17.97
N THR A 333 -7.51 4.06 -18.79
CA THR A 333 -7.33 4.94 -19.95
C THR A 333 -7.95 6.32 -19.76
N LYS A 334 -8.43 6.63 -18.56
CA LYS A 334 -9.09 7.89 -18.22
C LYS A 334 -8.88 8.24 -16.75
N PHE A 335 -8.72 9.53 -16.45
CA PHE A 335 -8.83 10.05 -15.08
C PHE A 335 -10.28 10.45 -14.81
N TYR A 336 -11.00 9.68 -13.99
CA TYR A 336 -12.46 9.80 -13.87
C TYR A 336 -12.91 10.95 -12.98
N SER A 337 -12.09 11.35 -12.01
CA SER A 337 -12.49 12.39 -11.06
C SER A 337 -12.44 13.82 -11.59
N ILE A 338 -12.17 14.00 -12.88
CA ILE A 338 -11.89 15.29 -13.49
C ILE A 338 -12.91 15.49 -14.61
N THR A 339 -13.44 16.72 -14.74
CA THR A 339 -14.33 17.11 -15.85
C THR A 339 -13.60 17.18 -17.17
N GLY A 340 -14.30 16.89 -18.27
CA GLY A 340 -13.75 16.96 -19.62
C GLY A 340 -13.19 15.63 -20.12
N ARG A 341 -12.53 15.69 -21.27
CA ARG A 341 -11.99 14.51 -21.96
C ARG A 341 -10.61 14.17 -21.41
N ASN A 342 -10.57 13.69 -20.18
CA ASN A 342 -9.34 13.31 -19.43
C ASN A 342 -8.81 11.92 -19.82
N ASP A 343 -8.81 11.64 -21.12
CA ASP A 343 -8.26 10.39 -21.66
C ASP A 343 -6.73 10.38 -21.44
N VAL A 344 -6.19 9.17 -21.26
CA VAL A 344 -4.76 8.89 -21.04
C VAL A 344 -4.16 8.40 -22.36
N LYS A 345 -3.04 9.02 -22.76
CA LYS A 345 -2.28 8.70 -23.98
C LYS A 345 -1.38 7.50 -23.80
#